data_AF-A0A4X2KK70-F1
#
_entry.id   AF-A0A4X2KK70-F1
#
_cell.length_a   1.000
_cell.length_b   1.000
_cell.length_c   1.000
_cell.angle_alpha   90.00
_cell.angle_beta   90.00
_cell.angle_gamma   90.00
#
_symmetry.space_group_name_H-M   'P 1'
#
loop_
_entity.id
_entity.type
_entity.pdbx_description
1 polymer ?
#
loop_
_entity_poly.entity_id
_entity_poly.type
_entity_poly.pdbx_seq_one_letter_code
_entity_poly.pdbx_strand_id
1 'polypeptide(L)'
;MVAVVAATATLGGLSRVLLFLSQLYILTGGESTETPAYVMKCPSNGLCSKLPADCIECKTNYSCVYGKPVTFDCTVKPHVTCVDQNFTKQHNFTVNMTCSFCWQLPETDYECSNATNCMTVSCPRQRYSANCTVHDHIHCLGKRTFPKMLYCNWTGGYKWSTALALSITLGGFGADRFYLGQWREGLGKLFSFGGLGIWTLIDVLLIGVGYVGPADGSLYI
;
A
#
# COMPACT_ATOMS: atom_id res chain seq x y z
N MET A 1 43.85 54.05 -14.53
CA MET A 1 44.78 54.53 -13.47
C MET A 1 44.06 54.26 -12.16
N VAL A 2 44.44 53.33 -11.30
CA VAL A 2 45.73 53.19 -10.62
C VAL A 2 46.12 51.72 -10.48
N ALA A 3 47.43 51.48 -10.50
CA ALA A 3 48.11 50.19 -10.49
C ALA A 3 48.41 49.67 -9.06
N VAL A 4 49.25 48.62 -9.03
CA VAL A 4 50.06 48.03 -7.94
C VAL A 4 49.30 47.10 -6.98
N VAL A 5 49.75 45.90 -6.62
CA VAL A 5 51.08 45.26 -6.62
C VAL A 5 50.89 43.74 -6.75
N ALA A 6 51.64 43.08 -7.64
CA ALA A 6 51.89 41.64 -7.54
C ALA A 6 53.15 41.43 -6.69
N ALA A 7 53.04 40.71 -5.57
CA ALA A 7 54.17 40.19 -4.81
C ALA A 7 54.12 38.67 -4.86
N THR A 8 55.19 38.09 -5.41
CA THR A 8 55.43 36.65 -5.59
C THR A 8 56.00 36.03 -4.31
N ALA A 9 55.48 34.86 -3.90
CA ALA A 9 56.30 33.70 -3.50
C ALA A 9 55.45 32.57 -2.90
N THR A 10 55.60 31.38 -3.52
CA THR A 10 55.66 30.05 -2.90
C THR A 10 54.40 29.37 -2.35
N LEU A 11 54.20 28.14 -2.85
CA LEU A 11 53.49 27.00 -2.24
C LEU A 11 52.01 27.20 -1.86
N GLY A 12 51.10 26.95 -2.80
CA GLY A 12 49.67 26.91 -2.47
C GLY A 12 48.72 26.56 -3.63
N GLY A 13 49.14 25.69 -4.56
CA GLY A 13 48.38 25.36 -5.78
C GLY A 13 47.03 24.65 -5.56
N LEU A 14 46.76 24.12 -4.36
CA LEU A 14 45.46 23.48 -4.05
C LEU A 14 44.39 24.46 -3.52
N SER A 15 44.78 25.58 -2.91
CA SER A 15 43.84 26.42 -2.15
C SER A 15 42.96 27.32 -3.04
N ARG A 16 43.48 27.78 -4.19
CA ARG A 16 42.72 28.65 -5.11
C ARG A 16 41.70 27.89 -5.96
N VAL A 17 41.95 26.63 -6.32
CA VAL A 17 40.99 25.79 -7.06
C VAL A 17 39.75 25.48 -6.22
N LEU A 18 39.95 25.23 -4.92
CA LEU A 18 38.87 24.96 -3.96
C LEU A 18 37.92 26.14 -3.76
N LEU A 19 38.43 27.39 -3.80
CA LEU A 19 37.58 28.58 -3.64
C LEU A 19 36.71 28.86 -4.88
N PHE A 20 37.22 28.61 -6.09
CA PHE A 20 36.43 28.73 -7.32
C PHE A 20 35.36 27.63 -7.45
N LEU A 21 35.64 26.41 -6.96
CA LEU A 21 34.65 25.32 -6.92
C LEU A 21 33.55 25.54 -5.88
N SER A 22 33.87 26.20 -4.75
CA SER A 22 32.89 26.59 -3.73
C SER A 22 31.88 27.62 -4.28
N GLN A 23 32.34 28.58 -5.09
CA GLN A 23 31.48 29.62 -5.67
C GLN A 23 30.60 29.11 -6.81
N LEU A 24 31.03 28.08 -7.56
CA LEU A 24 30.16 27.40 -8.53
C LEU A 24 29.11 26.51 -7.84
N TYR A 25 29.45 25.87 -6.72
CA TYR A 25 28.51 25.01 -6.00
C TYR A 25 27.30 25.78 -5.42
N ILE A 26 27.48 27.08 -5.11
CA ILE A 26 26.39 27.93 -4.61
C ILE A 26 25.42 28.35 -5.73
N LEU A 27 25.84 28.33 -7.01
CA LEU A 27 24.99 28.75 -8.13
C LEU A 27 24.18 27.61 -8.78
N THR A 28 24.43 26.36 -8.42
CA THR A 28 23.66 25.20 -8.90
C THR A 28 22.63 24.68 -7.89
N GLY A 29 22.44 25.39 -6.76
CA GLY A 29 21.32 25.18 -5.84
C GLY A 29 20.01 25.75 -6.41
N GLY A 30 19.64 25.33 -7.61
CA GLY A 30 18.27 25.51 -8.10
C GLY A 30 17.38 24.63 -7.25
N GLU A 31 16.72 25.25 -6.28
CA GLU A 31 15.54 24.70 -5.62
C GLU A 31 14.53 24.40 -6.72
N SER A 32 14.45 23.14 -7.13
CA SER A 32 13.39 22.67 -7.99
C SER A 32 12.10 23.00 -7.26
N THR A 33 11.29 23.89 -7.84
CA THR A 33 9.88 24.03 -7.54
C THR A 33 9.19 22.75 -8.00
N GLU A 34 9.50 21.64 -7.33
CA GLU A 34 8.80 20.37 -7.49
C GLU A 34 7.39 20.59 -6.99
N THR A 35 6.47 20.73 -7.95
CA THR A 35 5.04 20.73 -7.67
C THR A 35 4.71 19.46 -6.90
N PRO A 36 4.17 19.56 -5.68
CA PRO A 36 3.96 18.38 -4.84
C PRO A 36 2.99 17.39 -5.50
N ALA A 37 3.26 16.10 -5.36
CA ALA A 37 2.44 15.02 -5.96
C ALA A 37 0.95 15.05 -5.57
N TYR A 38 0.58 15.74 -4.47
CA TYR A 38 -0.81 15.90 -4.07
C TYR A 38 -1.61 16.81 -5.01
N VAL A 39 -0.97 17.74 -5.72
CA VAL A 39 -1.64 18.73 -6.58
C VAL A 39 -2.38 18.04 -7.73
N MET A 40 -1.83 16.94 -8.26
CA MET A 40 -2.44 16.18 -9.36
C MET A 40 -3.72 15.43 -8.97
N LYS A 41 -3.95 15.20 -7.67
CA LYS A 41 -5.14 14.51 -7.15
C LYS A 41 -6.25 15.47 -6.75
N CYS A 42 -5.98 16.76 -6.71
CA CYS A 42 -6.91 17.77 -6.22
C CYS A 42 -7.69 18.41 -7.37
N PRO A 43 -9.03 18.43 -7.32
CA PRO A 43 -9.83 19.13 -8.32
C PRO A 43 -9.67 20.65 -8.17
N SER A 44 -9.41 21.33 -9.29
CA SER A 44 -9.35 22.79 -9.33
C SER A 44 -10.75 23.40 -9.47
N ASN A 45 -11.02 24.47 -8.72
CA ASN A 45 -12.29 25.23 -8.73
C ASN A 45 -13.54 24.44 -8.29
N GLY A 46 -13.37 23.35 -7.53
CA GLY A 46 -14.46 22.66 -6.86
C GLY A 46 -14.97 23.40 -5.62
N LEU A 47 -16.08 22.93 -5.05
CA LEU A 47 -16.64 23.47 -3.80
C LEU A 47 -15.71 23.12 -2.62
N CYS A 48 -15.30 24.11 -1.81
CA CYS A 48 -14.36 23.89 -0.70
C CYS A 48 -14.81 22.82 0.30
N SER A 49 -16.12 22.71 0.56
CA SER A 49 -16.68 21.72 1.49
C SER A 49 -16.66 20.27 0.98
N LYS A 50 -16.37 20.04 -0.31
CA LYS A 50 -16.27 18.70 -0.94
C LYS A 50 -14.83 18.35 -1.34
N LEU A 51 -13.85 19.12 -0.88
CA LEU A 51 -12.45 18.84 -1.20
C LEU A 51 -11.99 17.55 -0.50
N PRO A 52 -11.21 16.70 -1.18
CA PRO A 52 -10.54 15.56 -0.56
C PRO A 52 -9.69 15.98 0.65
N ALA A 53 -9.59 15.11 1.65
CA ALA A 53 -8.79 15.35 2.84
C ALA A 53 -7.30 15.59 2.54
N ASP A 54 -6.78 15.05 1.44
CA ASP A 54 -5.38 15.25 1.02
C ASP A 54 -5.07 16.68 0.56
N CYS A 55 -6.09 17.43 0.14
CA CYS A 55 -5.97 18.78 -0.42
C CYS A 55 -6.07 19.90 0.62
N ILE A 56 -6.41 19.54 1.87
CA ILE A 56 -6.75 20.49 2.93
C ILE A 56 -6.01 20.10 4.22
N GLU A 57 -5.84 21.07 5.12
CA GLU A 57 -5.26 20.86 6.44
C GLU A 57 -6.22 21.44 7.48
N CYS A 58 -6.75 20.58 8.35
CA CYS A 58 -7.75 20.97 9.34
C CYS A 58 -7.15 21.02 10.74
N LYS A 59 -7.51 22.04 11.51
CA LYS A 59 -7.13 22.14 12.92
C LYS A 59 -7.88 21.08 13.72
N THR A 60 -7.20 20.01 14.10
CA THR A 60 -7.80 18.90 14.83
C THR A 60 -8.08 19.29 16.29
N ASN A 61 -9.32 19.09 16.73
CA ASN A 61 -9.71 19.19 18.14
C ASN A 61 -10.10 17.80 18.64
N TYR A 62 -9.26 17.23 19.50
CA TYR A 62 -9.45 15.88 20.04
C TYR A 62 -10.46 15.81 21.19
N SER A 63 -11.04 16.93 21.62
CA SER A 63 -11.93 17.02 22.80
C SER A 63 -13.41 16.74 22.48
N CYS A 64 -13.72 16.26 21.28
CA CYS A 64 -15.08 15.99 20.86
C CYS A 64 -15.60 14.64 21.33
N VAL A 65 -16.93 14.52 21.42
CA VAL A 65 -17.61 13.25 21.74
C VAL A 65 -17.64 12.36 20.51
N TYR A 66 -17.14 11.13 20.64
CA TYR A 66 -17.13 10.14 19.56
C TYR A 66 -18.52 9.95 18.94
N GLY A 67 -18.59 9.98 17.61
CA GLY A 67 -19.83 9.80 16.84
C GLY A 67 -20.72 11.04 16.73
N LYS A 68 -20.35 12.18 17.32
CA LYS A 68 -21.10 13.44 17.17
C LYS A 68 -20.51 14.31 16.04
N PRO A 69 -21.35 15.05 15.29
CA PRO A 69 -20.87 15.98 14.28
C PRO A 69 -20.20 17.18 14.94
N VAL A 70 -19.03 17.56 14.45
CA VAL A 70 -18.23 18.70 14.91
C VAL A 70 -17.69 19.47 13.72
N THR A 71 -17.70 20.79 13.84
CA THR A 71 -17.16 21.71 12.85
C THR A 71 -15.67 21.92 13.09
N PHE A 72 -14.85 21.71 12.08
CA PHE A 72 -13.40 21.98 12.11
C PHE A 72 -13.03 23.08 11.13
N ASP A 73 -12.08 23.91 11.54
CA ASP A 73 -11.49 24.95 10.70
C ASP A 73 -10.41 24.34 9.81
N CYS A 74 -10.60 24.43 8.50
CA CYS A 74 -9.71 23.84 7.50
C CYS A 74 -9.13 24.92 6.58
N THR A 75 -7.88 24.71 6.20
CA THR A 75 -7.14 25.55 5.26
C THR A 75 -6.79 24.75 4.01
N VAL A 76 -6.82 25.40 2.85
CA VAL A 76 -6.45 24.78 1.58
C VAL A 76 -4.92 24.73 1.47
N LYS A 77 -4.37 23.58 1.07
CA LYS A 77 -2.93 23.44 0.82
C LYS A 77 -2.44 24.38 -0.28
N PRO A 78 -1.15 24.78 -0.27
CA PRO A 78 -0.62 25.65 -1.32
C PRO A 78 -0.78 24.99 -2.70
N HIS A 79 -1.06 25.81 -3.72
CA HIS A 79 -1.31 25.42 -5.13
C HIS A 79 -2.67 24.75 -5.42
N VAL A 80 -3.57 24.62 -4.43
CA VAL A 80 -4.95 24.16 -4.65
C VAL A 80 -5.90 25.36 -4.52
N THR A 81 -6.87 25.49 -5.43
CA THR A 81 -7.89 26.55 -5.39
C THR A 81 -9.30 25.96 -5.35
N CYS A 82 -10.08 26.33 -4.35
CA CYS A 82 -11.49 25.98 -4.22
C CYS A 82 -12.36 27.25 -4.15
N VAL A 83 -13.65 27.07 -4.43
CA VAL A 83 -14.65 28.13 -4.36
C VAL A 83 -15.75 27.78 -3.36
N ASP A 84 -16.38 28.79 -2.80
CA ASP A 84 -17.60 28.63 -2.01
C ASP A 84 -18.85 28.62 -2.90
N GLN A 85 -20.04 28.47 -2.30
CA GLN A 85 -21.33 28.48 -2.99
C GLN A 85 -21.56 29.77 -3.82
N ASN A 86 -20.94 30.87 -3.42
CA ASN A 86 -21.01 32.17 -4.10
C ASN A 86 -19.88 32.40 -5.12
N PHE A 87 -19.18 31.34 -5.56
CA PHE A 87 -18.03 31.41 -6.47
C PHE A 87 -16.86 32.29 -5.98
N THR A 88 -16.82 32.58 -4.68
CA THR A 88 -15.72 33.32 -4.06
C THR A 88 -14.60 32.34 -3.70
N LYS A 89 -13.37 32.71 -4.06
CA LYS A 89 -12.18 31.92 -3.69
C LYS A 89 -11.95 32.03 -2.20
N GLN A 90 -11.83 30.91 -1.52
CA GLN A 90 -11.57 30.86 -0.08
C GLN A 90 -10.36 29.98 0.20
N HIS A 91 -9.52 30.44 1.14
CA HIS A 91 -8.40 29.65 1.67
C HIS A 91 -8.74 28.99 3.00
N ASN A 92 -9.62 29.62 3.78
CA ASN A 92 -10.06 29.13 5.08
C ASN A 92 -11.57 28.91 5.03
N PHE A 93 -12.01 27.75 5.47
CA PHE A 93 -13.42 27.38 5.51
C PHE A 93 -13.65 26.37 6.62
N THR A 94 -14.92 26.12 6.94
CA THR A 94 -15.29 25.15 7.98
C THR A 94 -15.93 23.92 7.36
N VAL A 95 -15.57 22.75 7.88
CA VAL A 95 -16.13 21.46 7.46
C VAL A 95 -16.80 20.80 8.65
N ASN A 96 -18.01 20.28 8.43
CA ASN A 96 -18.71 19.48 9.41
C ASN A 96 -18.36 17.99 9.17
N MET A 97 -17.78 17.34 10.16
CA MET A 97 -17.46 15.90 10.11
C MET A 97 -17.78 15.23 11.44
N THR A 98 -18.01 13.92 11.40
CA THR A 98 -18.22 13.12 12.61
C THR A 98 -16.91 12.98 13.38
N CYS A 99 -16.94 13.21 14.69
CA CYS A 99 -15.79 12.99 15.56
C CYS A 99 -15.48 11.48 15.65
N SER A 100 -14.51 11.02 14.86
CA SER A 100 -13.99 9.64 14.89
C SER A 100 -12.53 9.61 14.45
N PHE A 101 -11.71 8.78 15.10
CA PHE A 101 -10.33 8.57 14.69
C PHE A 101 -10.25 7.67 13.46
N CYS A 102 -9.32 7.94 12.55
CA CYS A 102 -9.17 7.21 11.28
C CYS A 102 -9.09 5.68 11.45
N TRP A 103 -8.49 5.20 12.53
CA TRP A 103 -8.35 3.76 12.83
C TRP A 103 -9.61 3.11 13.45
N GLN A 104 -10.62 3.91 13.83
CA GLN A 104 -11.89 3.45 14.39
C GLN A 104 -13.05 3.50 13.39
N LEU A 105 -12.78 3.86 12.13
CA LEU A 105 -13.78 3.85 11.08
C LEU A 105 -14.24 2.40 10.80
N PRO A 106 -15.44 2.21 10.23
CA PRO A 106 -15.89 0.90 9.76
C PRO A 106 -15.08 0.45 8.53
N GLU A 107 -15.11 -0.86 8.23
CA GLU A 107 -14.38 -1.48 7.12
C GLU A 107 -14.77 -0.97 5.72
N THR A 108 -15.92 -0.30 5.59
CA THR A 108 -16.37 0.31 4.33
C THR A 108 -15.66 1.60 3.98
N ASP A 109 -14.98 2.21 4.97
CA ASP A 109 -14.52 3.59 4.88
C ASP A 109 -13.01 3.69 4.65
N TYR A 110 -12.31 2.56 4.61
CA TYR A 110 -10.89 2.47 4.33
C TYR A 110 -10.58 1.22 3.51
N GLU A 111 -9.49 1.28 2.75
CA GLU A 111 -8.96 0.17 1.99
C GLU A 111 -7.61 -0.26 2.58
N CYS A 112 -7.37 -1.56 2.69
CA CYS A 112 -6.14 -2.12 3.24
C CYS A 112 -5.31 -2.83 2.18
N SER A 113 -3.99 -2.74 2.29
CA SER A 113 -3.08 -3.49 1.42
C SER A 113 -3.24 -5.01 1.61
N ASN A 114 -3.37 -5.75 0.51
CA ASN A 114 -3.35 -7.20 0.52
C ASN A 114 -1.91 -7.74 0.57
N ALA A 115 -1.68 -8.80 1.36
CA ALA A 115 -0.43 -9.53 1.35
C ALA A 115 -0.49 -10.71 0.36
N THR A 116 0.52 -10.84 -0.50
CA THR A 116 0.64 -11.95 -1.47
C THR A 116 1.50 -13.10 -0.98
N ASN A 117 2.33 -12.88 0.05
CA ASN A 117 3.35 -13.84 0.49
C ASN A 117 2.98 -14.46 1.84
N CYS A 118 1.71 -14.72 2.10
CA CYS A 118 1.29 -15.32 3.35
C CYS A 118 0.36 -16.51 3.17
N MET A 119 0.41 -17.42 4.14
CA MET A 119 -0.37 -18.65 4.13
C MET A 119 -1.77 -18.38 4.67
N THR A 120 -2.79 -18.59 3.85
CA THR A 120 -4.21 -18.48 4.21
C THR A 120 -4.67 -19.67 5.06
N VAL A 121 -4.19 -20.86 4.72
CA VAL A 121 -4.53 -22.14 5.35
C VAL A 121 -3.35 -22.59 6.21
N SER A 122 -3.27 -22.05 7.43
CA SER A 122 -2.28 -22.42 8.45
C SER A 122 -2.96 -22.62 9.82
N CYS A 123 -2.37 -23.45 10.67
CA CYS A 123 -2.81 -23.67 12.04
C CYS A 123 -1.69 -23.31 13.02
N PRO A 124 -1.82 -22.22 13.81
CA PRO A 124 -2.92 -21.23 13.84
C PRO A 124 -2.98 -20.36 12.56
N ARG A 125 -4.15 -19.76 12.27
CA ARG A 125 -4.31 -18.89 11.09
C ARG A 125 -3.36 -17.69 11.19
N GLN A 126 -2.55 -17.52 10.15
CA GLN A 126 -1.59 -16.43 10.10
C GLN A 126 -2.29 -15.07 10.01
N ARG A 127 -1.75 -14.11 10.76
CA ARG A 127 -2.12 -12.69 10.68
C ARG A 127 -0.97 -11.89 10.08
N TYR A 128 -1.30 -10.82 9.38
CA TYR A 128 -0.31 -9.90 8.82
C TYR A 128 -0.69 -8.46 9.14
N SER A 129 0.33 -7.60 9.22
CA SER A 129 0.15 -6.17 9.37
C SER A 129 -0.10 -5.54 8.00
N ALA A 130 -1.33 -5.08 7.76
CA ALA A 130 -1.72 -4.35 6.57
C ALA A 130 -1.64 -2.84 6.82
N ASN A 131 -1.24 -2.08 5.79
CA ASN A 131 -1.38 -0.63 5.81
C ASN A 131 -2.76 -0.28 5.24
N CYS A 132 -3.61 0.31 6.07
CA CYS A 132 -4.94 0.73 5.70
C CYS A 132 -4.99 2.24 5.47
N THR A 133 -5.65 2.65 4.41
CA THR A 133 -5.79 4.05 3.97
C THR A 133 -7.26 4.41 3.88
N VAL A 134 -7.67 5.44 4.63
CA VAL A 134 -9.06 5.95 4.61
C VAL A 134 -9.41 6.56 3.25
N HIS A 135 -10.65 6.37 2.78
CA HIS A 135 -11.13 6.97 1.54
C HIS A 135 -11.13 8.50 1.57
N ASP A 136 -10.86 9.11 0.41
CA ASP A 136 -10.58 10.54 0.24
C ASP A 136 -11.72 11.48 0.67
N HIS A 137 -12.96 11.03 0.53
CA HIS A 137 -14.18 11.77 0.87
C HIS A 137 -14.52 11.73 2.36
N ILE A 138 -13.80 10.93 3.15
CA ILE A 138 -14.06 10.75 4.57
C ILE A 138 -13.01 11.51 5.36
N HIS A 139 -13.48 12.46 6.18
CA HIS A 139 -12.63 13.21 7.09
C HIS A 139 -12.63 12.53 8.47
N CYS A 140 -11.43 12.30 9.00
CA CYS A 140 -11.21 11.60 10.27
C CYS A 140 -10.05 12.22 11.04
N LEU A 141 -10.00 11.95 12.35
CA LEU A 141 -8.97 12.48 13.24
C LEU A 141 -7.72 11.59 13.23
N GLY A 142 -6.54 12.22 13.18
CA GLY A 142 -5.24 11.55 13.25
C GLY A 142 -4.67 11.17 11.87
N LYS A 143 -3.83 10.14 11.84
CA LYS A 143 -3.19 9.67 10.60
C LYS A 143 -4.18 8.88 9.74
N ARG A 144 -4.34 9.28 8.48
CA ARG A 144 -5.20 8.61 7.48
C ARG A 144 -4.68 7.23 7.07
N THR A 145 -3.38 7.00 7.23
CA THR A 145 -2.74 5.71 7.02
C THR A 145 -2.39 5.09 8.36
N PHE A 146 -2.89 3.88 8.61
CA PHE A 146 -2.71 3.19 9.88
C PHE A 146 -2.48 1.69 9.69
N PRO A 147 -1.64 1.06 10.53
CA PRO A 147 -1.44 -0.38 10.49
C PRO A 147 -2.64 -1.09 11.15
N LYS A 148 -3.15 -2.15 10.51
CA LYS A 148 -4.18 -3.04 11.06
C LYS A 148 -3.76 -4.50 10.90
N MET A 149 -3.97 -5.30 11.93
CA MET A 149 -3.72 -6.75 11.87
C MET A 149 -4.92 -7.44 11.21
N LEU A 150 -4.71 -7.99 10.02
CA LEU A 150 -5.72 -8.71 9.25
C LEU A 150 -5.35 -10.18 9.10
N TYR A 151 -6.36 -11.02 8.82
CA TYR A 151 -6.14 -12.41 8.45
C TYR A 151 -5.71 -12.50 7.00
N CYS A 152 -4.77 -13.40 6.71
CA CYS A 152 -4.37 -13.68 5.35
C CYS A 152 -5.53 -14.27 4.54
N ASN A 153 -5.81 -13.62 3.41
CA ASN A 153 -6.78 -14.07 2.41
C ASN A 153 -6.16 -13.94 1.02
N TRP A 154 -5.19 -14.80 0.74
CA TRP A 154 -4.48 -14.86 -0.53
C TRP A 154 -4.76 -16.16 -1.28
N THR A 155 -4.90 -16.04 -2.60
CA THR A 155 -5.16 -17.12 -3.57
C THR A 155 -3.99 -17.23 -4.54
N GLY A 156 -3.43 -18.44 -4.71
CA GLY A 156 -2.33 -18.71 -5.64
C GLY A 156 -2.79 -19.04 -7.06
N GLY A 157 -4.10 -18.93 -7.36
CA GLY A 157 -4.67 -19.26 -8.66
C GLY A 157 -4.95 -20.76 -8.88
N TYR A 158 -4.81 -21.58 -7.85
CA TYR A 158 -5.14 -23.01 -7.90
C TYR A 158 -6.65 -23.22 -7.92
N LYS A 159 -7.14 -23.92 -8.94
CA LYS A 159 -8.57 -24.27 -9.07
C LYS A 159 -8.85 -25.61 -8.40
N TRP A 160 -9.84 -25.64 -7.51
CA TRP A 160 -10.21 -26.88 -6.83
C TRP A 160 -10.69 -27.95 -7.82
N SER A 161 -11.51 -27.56 -8.80
CA SER A 161 -12.03 -28.45 -9.84
C SER A 161 -10.94 -29.05 -10.72
N THR A 162 -9.92 -28.28 -11.09
CA THR A 162 -8.76 -28.77 -11.86
C THR A 162 -7.95 -29.78 -11.04
N ALA A 163 -7.68 -29.49 -9.76
CA ALA A 163 -6.98 -30.42 -8.88
C ALA A 163 -7.73 -31.75 -8.76
N LEU A 164 -9.06 -31.71 -8.60
CA LEU A 164 -9.91 -32.89 -8.53
C LEU A 164 -9.91 -33.68 -9.86
N ALA A 165 -10.05 -33.00 -11.00
CA ALA A 165 -10.04 -33.63 -12.31
C ALA A 165 -8.69 -34.32 -12.61
N LEU A 166 -7.57 -33.68 -12.24
CA LEU A 166 -6.23 -34.25 -12.36
C LEU A 166 -6.02 -35.45 -11.44
N SER A 167 -6.61 -35.43 -10.24
CA SER A 167 -6.57 -36.57 -9.32
C SER A 167 -7.31 -37.79 -9.88
N ILE A 168 -8.48 -37.59 -10.50
CA ILE A 168 -9.26 -38.68 -11.11
C ILE A 168 -8.57 -39.26 -12.35
N THR A 169 -8.08 -38.40 -13.25
CA THR A 169 -7.57 -38.83 -14.57
C THR A 169 -6.10 -39.22 -14.56
N LEU A 170 -5.28 -38.53 -13.76
CA LEU A 170 -3.82 -38.62 -13.76
C LEU A 170 -3.23 -38.76 -12.35
N GLY A 171 -4.06 -39.04 -11.33
CA GLY A 171 -3.61 -39.17 -9.94
C GLY A 171 -2.62 -40.32 -9.73
N GLY A 172 -2.69 -41.37 -10.55
CA GLY A 172 -1.76 -42.51 -10.47
C GLY A 172 -0.32 -42.11 -10.78
N PHE A 173 -0.14 -41.08 -11.59
CA PHE A 173 1.17 -40.49 -11.90
C PHE A 173 1.51 -39.31 -10.96
N GLY A 174 0.65 -38.98 -10.00
CA GLY A 174 0.84 -37.88 -9.05
C GLY A 174 0.66 -36.48 -9.65
N ALA A 175 -0.03 -36.34 -10.79
CA ALA A 175 -0.23 -35.06 -11.47
C ALA A 175 -0.97 -34.02 -10.61
N ASP A 176 -1.86 -34.48 -9.75
CA ASP A 176 -2.54 -33.69 -8.71
C ASP A 176 -1.54 -33.04 -7.74
N ARG A 177 -0.52 -33.78 -7.27
CA ARG A 177 0.49 -33.27 -6.34
C ARG A 177 1.48 -32.34 -7.01
N PHE A 178 1.85 -32.63 -8.25
CA PHE A 178 2.65 -31.70 -9.06
C PHE A 178 1.89 -30.40 -9.30
N TYR A 179 0.59 -30.46 -9.59
CA TYR A 179 -0.24 -29.27 -9.76
C TYR A 179 -0.27 -28.41 -8.49
N LEU A 180 -0.40 -29.02 -7.31
CA LEU A 180 -0.42 -28.30 -6.02
C LEU A 180 0.96 -27.83 -5.52
N GLY A 181 2.04 -28.06 -6.28
CA GLY A 181 3.42 -27.69 -5.91
C GLY A 181 4.12 -28.69 -4.97
N GLN A 182 3.48 -29.80 -4.62
CA GLN A 182 3.99 -30.86 -3.74
C GLN A 182 4.81 -31.89 -4.55
N TRP A 183 5.85 -31.45 -5.26
CA TRP A 183 6.60 -32.28 -6.21
C TRP A 183 7.28 -33.51 -5.58
N ARG A 184 7.67 -33.43 -4.30
CA ARG A 184 8.31 -34.54 -3.58
C ARG A 184 7.35 -35.71 -3.39
N GLU A 185 6.10 -35.43 -3.01
CA GLU A 185 5.05 -36.46 -2.89
C GLU A 185 4.62 -36.98 -4.25
N GLY A 186 4.56 -36.10 -5.26
CA GLY A 186 4.29 -36.48 -6.66
C GLY A 186 5.30 -37.50 -7.21
N LEU A 187 6.59 -37.29 -6.97
CA LEU A 187 7.64 -38.26 -7.37
C LEU A 187 7.49 -39.61 -6.67
N GLY A 188 7.11 -39.61 -5.39
CA GLY A 188 6.84 -40.86 -4.65
C GLY A 188 5.72 -41.69 -5.29
N LYS A 189 4.66 -41.03 -5.76
CA LYS A 189 3.57 -41.69 -6.51
C LYS A 189 4.03 -42.20 -7.87
N LEU A 190 4.84 -41.43 -8.58
CA LEU A 190 5.36 -41.81 -9.89
C LEU A 190 6.22 -43.08 -9.81
N PHE A 191 7.15 -43.16 -8.84
CA PHE A 191 8.02 -44.32 -8.68
C PHE A 191 7.31 -45.56 -8.12
N SER A 192 6.22 -45.37 -7.36
CA SER A 192 5.37 -46.46 -6.90
C SER A 192 4.32 -46.90 -7.94
N PHE A 193 4.38 -46.38 -9.17
CA PHE A 193 3.38 -46.57 -10.22
C PHE A 193 1.95 -46.30 -9.73
N GLY A 194 1.78 -45.33 -8.83
CA GLY A 194 0.49 -44.97 -8.25
C GLY A 194 -0.15 -46.05 -7.37
N GLY A 195 0.62 -47.05 -6.92
CA GLY A 195 0.20 -48.13 -6.01
C GLY A 195 -1.14 -48.76 -6.38
N LEU A 196 -1.27 -49.25 -7.63
CA LEU A 196 -2.44 -49.97 -8.14
C LEU A 196 -3.78 -49.20 -8.06
N GLY A 197 -3.75 -47.87 -7.95
CA GLY A 197 -4.96 -47.03 -7.87
C GLY A 197 -5.49 -46.79 -6.44
N ILE A 198 -4.85 -47.33 -5.40
CA ILE A 198 -5.22 -47.01 -4.00
C ILE A 198 -4.91 -45.54 -3.70
N TRP A 199 -3.75 -45.05 -4.15
CA TRP A 199 -3.37 -43.65 -3.96
C TRP A 199 -4.36 -42.69 -4.60
N THR A 200 -4.82 -42.98 -5.82
CA THR A 200 -5.79 -42.13 -6.52
C THR A 200 -7.11 -42.02 -5.77
N LEU A 201 -7.62 -43.12 -5.19
CA LEU A 201 -8.82 -43.09 -4.36
C LEU A 201 -8.65 -42.24 -3.11
N ILE A 202 -7.51 -42.35 -2.43
CA ILE A 202 -7.20 -41.55 -1.23
C ILE A 202 -7.11 -40.06 -1.61
N ASP A 203 -6.44 -39.73 -2.71
CA ASP A 203 -6.28 -38.33 -3.14
C ASP A 203 -7.60 -37.68 -3.54
N VAL A 204 -8.44 -38.41 -4.29
CA VAL A 204 -9.77 -37.91 -4.67
C VAL A 204 -10.59 -37.61 -3.42
N LEU A 205 -10.53 -38.47 -2.40
CA LEU A 205 -11.20 -38.22 -1.12
C LEU A 205 -10.62 -36.98 -0.41
N LEU A 206 -9.29 -36.90 -0.27
CA LEU A 206 -8.61 -35.81 0.47
C LEU A 206 -8.76 -34.43 -0.19
N ILE A 207 -8.69 -34.37 -1.54
CA ILE A 207 -8.93 -33.14 -2.30
C ILE A 207 -10.43 -32.82 -2.30
N GLY A 208 -11.28 -33.84 -2.42
CA GLY A 208 -12.74 -33.70 -2.40
C GLY A 208 -13.26 -33.06 -1.11
N VAL A 209 -12.72 -33.44 0.05
CA VAL A 209 -13.06 -32.83 1.35
C VAL A 209 -12.30 -31.54 1.64
N GLY A 210 -11.35 -31.15 0.77
CA GLY A 210 -10.52 -29.94 0.96
C GLY A 210 -9.52 -30.04 2.11
N TYR A 211 -9.15 -31.25 2.55
CA TYR A 211 -8.14 -31.44 3.60
C TYR A 211 -6.73 -31.12 3.10
N VAL A 212 -6.47 -31.43 1.82
CA VAL A 212 -5.21 -31.10 1.14
C VAL A 212 -5.41 -29.83 0.34
N GLY A 213 -4.53 -28.84 0.55
CA GLY A 213 -4.47 -27.60 -0.20
C GLY A 213 -3.15 -27.42 -0.96
N PRO A 214 -2.99 -26.29 -1.67
CA PRO A 214 -1.74 -25.91 -2.32
C PRO A 214 -0.57 -25.82 -1.33
N ALA A 215 0.65 -26.15 -1.77
CA ALA A 215 1.85 -26.11 -0.94
C ALA A 215 2.16 -24.71 -0.38
N ASP A 216 1.75 -23.66 -1.09
CA ASP A 216 1.94 -22.26 -0.68
C ASP A 216 0.94 -21.81 0.41
N GLY A 217 0.03 -22.70 0.84
CA GLY A 217 -0.98 -22.39 1.85
C GLY A 217 -2.06 -21.41 1.37
N SER A 218 -2.18 -21.21 0.05
CA SER A 218 -3.20 -20.34 -0.54
C SER A 218 -4.58 -20.99 -0.57
N LEU A 219 -5.62 -20.18 -0.68
CA LEU A 219 -6.99 -20.68 -0.84
C LEU A 219 -7.21 -21.15 -2.30
N TYR A 220 -7.99 -22.22 -2.48
CA TYR A 220 -8.52 -22.59 -3.79
C TYR A 220 -9.48 -21.52 -4.34
N ILE A 221 -9.52 -21.41 -5.66
CA ILE A 221 -10.46 -20.58 -6.42
C ILE A 221 -11.54 -21.43 -7.11
#